data_AF-A0A2U3RPA4-F1
#
_entry.id   AF-A0A2U3RPA4-F1
#
_cell.length_a   1.000
_cell.length_b   1.000
_cell.length_c   1.000
_cell.angle_alpha   90.00
_cell.angle_beta   90.00
_cell.angle_gamma   90.00
#
_symmetry.space_group_name_H-M   'P 1'
#
loop_
_entity.id
_entity.type
_entity.pdbx_description
1 polymer ?
#
loop_
_entity_poly.entity_id
_entity_poly.type
_entity_poly.pdbx_seq_one_letter_code
_entity_poly.pdbx_strand_id
1 'polypeptide(L)' 'MESEEIMLAFLNCEHINKLLDKLVLINHSFDKHINPDKVKKDIFYAKNIIAIKSEIQ' A
#
# COMPACT_ATOMS: atom_id res chain seq x y z
N MET A 1 1.95 22.83 -7.53
CA MET A 1 0.81 21.96 -7.18
C MET A 1 1.06 20.55 -7.73
N GLU A 2 1.14 20.35 -9.05
CA GLU A 2 1.36 19.01 -9.64
C GLU A 2 2.64 18.29 -9.16
N SER A 3 3.77 19.00 -9.03
CA SER A 3 5.04 18.42 -8.53
C SER A 3 4.94 17.88 -7.09
N GLU A 4 4.12 18.54 -6.26
CA GLU A 4 3.98 18.20 -4.84
C GLU A 4 3.08 16.98 -4.65
N GLU A 5 2.01 16.87 -5.44
CA GLU A 5 1.14 15.68 -5.49
C GLU A 5 1.89 14.44 -5.97
N ILE A 6 2.74 14.59 -7.00
CA ILE A 6 3.60 13.51 -7.50
C ILE A 6 4.57 13.06 -6.39
N MET A 7 5.23 14.00 -5.71
CA MET A 7 6.16 13.68 -4.61
C MET A 7 5.46 12.96 -3.44
N LEU A 8 4.25 13.40 -3.07
CA LEU A 8 3.44 12.74 -2.04
C LEU A 8 2.99 11.34 -2.47
N ALA A 9 2.65 11.14 -3.75
CA ALA A 9 2.34 9.82 -4.30
C ALA A 9 3.55 8.88 -4.24
N PHE A 10 4.75 9.37 -4.59
CA PHE A 10 5.99 8.61 -4.49
C PHE A 10 6.34 8.22 -3.04
N LEU A 11 6.24 9.16 -2.10
CA LEU A 11 6.49 8.90 -0.68
C LEU A 11 5.52 7.85 -0.11
N ASN A 12 4.25 7.93 -0.52
CA ASN A 12 3.24 6.93 -0.16
C ASN A 12 3.57 5.54 -0.73
N CYS A 13 4.08 5.45 -1.95
CA CYS A 13 4.52 4.19 -2.55
C CYS A 13 5.75 3.61 -1.82
N GLU A 14 6.70 4.44 -1.44
CA GLU A 14 7.88 4.02 -0.69
C GLU A 14 7.51 3.44 0.69
N HIS A 15 6.58 4.09 1.40
CA HIS A 15 6.07 3.60 2.66
C HIS A 15 5.36 2.24 2.55
N ILE A 16 4.56 2.05 1.48
CA ILE A 16 3.89 0.76 1.22
C ILE A 16 4.92 -0.33 0.93
N ASN A 17 5.95 -0.04 0.14
CA ASN A 17 7.00 -1.01 -0.15
C ASN A 17 7.77 -1.40 1.13
N LYS A 18 8.14 -0.43 1.98
CA LYS A 18 8.76 -0.70 3.30
C LYS A 18 7.88 -1.57 4.21
N LEU A 19 6.55 -1.41 4.14
CA LEU A 19 5.61 -2.25 4.88
C LEU A 19 5.62 -3.69 4.34
N LEU A 20 5.65 -3.86 3.02
CA LEU A 20 5.71 -5.17 2.36
C LEU A 20 7.01 -5.90 2.65
N ASP A 21 8.15 -5.20 2.70
CA ASP A 21 9.44 -5.82 3.07
C ASP A 21 9.40 -6.39 4.49
N LYS A 22 8.82 -5.64 5.44
CA LYS A 22 8.60 -6.12 6.81
C LYS A 22 7.62 -7.30 6.85
N LEU A 23 6.58 -7.28 6.01
CA LEU A 23 5.64 -8.39 5.89
C LEU A 23 6.34 -9.65 5.39
N VAL A 24 7.23 -9.56 4.39
CA VAL A 24 8.02 -10.70 3.89
C VAL A 24 8.91 -11.27 4.98
N LEU A 25 9.58 -10.41 5.75
CA LEU A 25 10.41 -10.82 6.90
C LEU A 25 9.60 -11.58 7.95
N ILE A 26 8.42 -11.07 8.32
CA ILE A 26 7.50 -11.74 9.26
C ILE A 26 6.98 -13.05 8.64
N ASN A 27 6.60 -13.02 7.37
CA ASN A 27 6.03 -14.15 6.67
C ASN A 27 7.01 -15.34 6.67
N HIS A 28 8.29 -15.07 6.39
CA HIS A 28 9.35 -16.06 6.49
C HIS A 28 9.62 -16.49 7.94
N SER A 29 9.65 -15.55 8.89
CA SER A 29 9.98 -15.85 10.31
C SER A 29 8.93 -16.69 11.02
N PHE A 30 7.67 -16.61 10.61
CA PHE A 30 6.55 -17.33 11.22
C PHE A 30 6.00 -18.46 10.34
N ASP A 31 6.72 -18.83 9.28
CA ASP A 31 6.31 -19.80 8.24
C ASP A 31 4.85 -19.58 7.81
N LYS A 32 4.53 -18.32 7.54
CA LYS A 32 3.25 -17.92 6.96
C LYS A 32 3.40 -17.93 5.45
N HIS A 33 2.32 -18.24 4.75
CA HIS A 33 2.28 -18.23 3.27
C HIS A 33 1.46 -17.04 2.75
N ILE A 34 1.67 -15.86 3.33
CA ILE A 34 1.04 -14.62 2.87
C ILE A 34 1.72 -14.20 1.57
N ASN A 35 0.92 -13.93 0.54
CA ASN A 35 1.39 -13.41 -0.73
C ASN A 35 1.49 -11.86 -0.66
N PRO A 36 2.69 -11.26 -0.72
CA PRO A 36 2.87 -9.81 -0.64
C PRO A 36 2.19 -9.05 -1.80
N ASP A 37 2.12 -9.64 -2.99
CA ASP A 37 1.47 -9.01 -4.15
C ASP A 37 -0.04 -8.89 -3.97
N LYS A 38 -0.64 -9.89 -3.32
CA LYS A 38 -2.06 -9.85 -2.97
C LYS A 38 -2.33 -8.72 -1.98
N VAL A 39 -1.49 -8.60 -0.94
CA VAL A 39 -1.60 -7.53 0.06
C VAL A 39 -1.41 -6.15 -0.57
N LYS A 40 -0.45 -6.00 -1.50
CA LYS A 40 -0.24 -4.75 -2.24
C LYS A 40 -1.50 -4.37 -3.01
N LYS A 41 -2.09 -5.29 -3.77
CA LYS A 41 -3.34 -5.06 -4.52
C LYS A 41 -4.49 -4.68 -3.59
N ASP A 42 -4.65 -5.37 -2.47
CA ASP A 42 -5.71 -5.10 -1.49
C ASP A 42 -5.57 -3.69 -0.88
N ILE A 43 -4.35 -3.26 -0.56
CA ILE A 43 -4.07 -1.89 -0.05
C ILE A 43 -4.43 -0.83 -1.10
N PHE A 44 -4.02 -1.02 -2.35
CA PHE A 44 -4.35 -0.09 -3.44
C PHE A 44 -5.86 -0.04 -3.71
N TYR A 45 -6.53 -1.19 -3.71
CA TYR A 45 -7.97 -1.26 -3.90
C TYR A 45 -8.75 -0.57 -2.76
N ALA A 46 -8.37 -0.80 -1.50
CA ALA A 46 -8.97 -0.15 -0.35
C ALA A 46 -8.81 1.38 -0.39
N LYS A 47 -7.63 1.88 -0.80
CA LYS A 47 -7.41 3.32 -1.01
C LYS A 47 -8.36 3.90 -2.06
N ASN A 48 -8.56 3.20 -3.17
CA ASN A 48 -9.48 3.65 -4.22
C ASN A 48 -10.94 3.67 -3.75
N ILE A 49 -11.37 2.69 -2.95
CA ILE A 49 -12.72 2.70 -2.35
C ILE A 49 -12.90 3.88 -1.39
N ILE A 50 -11.90 4.19 -0.56
CA ILE A 50 -11.95 5.30 0.38
C ILE A 50 -12.04 6.64 -0.37
N ALA A 51 -11.24 6.82 -1.43
CA ALA A 51 -11.28 8.02 -2.27
C ALA A 51 -12.66 8.23 -2.90
N ILE A 52 -13.25 7.18 -3.50
CA ILE A 52 -14.59 7.23 -4.09
C ILE A 52 -15.65 7.57 -3.03
N LYS A 53 -15.54 7.02 -1.81
CA LYS A 53 -16.48 7.34 -0.72
C LYS A 53 -16.37 8.78 -0.23
N SER A 54 -15.16 9.36 -0.20
CA SER A 54 -14.97 10.75 0.21
C SER A 54 -15.48 11.77 -0.81
N GLU A 55 -15.59 11.40 -2.09
CA GLU A 55 -16.11 12.28 -3.15
C GLU A 55 -17.65 12.28 -3.23
N ILE A 56 -18.30 11.29 -2.62
CA ILE A 56 -19.78 11.13 -2.62
C ILE A 56 -20.42 11.75 -1.36
N GLN A 57 -19.62 12.13 -0.35
CA GLN A 57 -20.09 12.82 0.87
C GLN A 57 -19.94 14.34 0.76
#